data_AF-A0A5D0VE08-F1
#
_entry.id   AF-A0A5D0VE08-F1
#
_cell.length_a   1.000
_cell.length_b   1.000
_cell.length_c   1.000
_cell.angle_alpha   90.00
_cell.angle_beta   90.00
_cell.angle_gamma   90.00
#
_symmetry.space_group_name_H-M   'P 1'
#
loop_
_entity.id
_entity.type
_entity.pdbx_description
1 polymer ?
#
loop_
_entity_poly.entity_id
_entity_poly.type
_entity_poly.pdbx_seq_one_letter_code
_entity_poly.pdbx_strand_id
1 'polypeptide(L)'
;AKGPRLPLILVPTTAGTGSEVTPISIITVGEEEKRGVVSPFLLPDLAVLDPLLTLGLPGPVTAATGIDAMVHAIEGYASKSANNNPVSRTLAVEALRLLGGNIEKAVLTPRDEDARGAMLLGSMLAGMAFANSPVAAVHALAYP
;
A
#
# COMPACT_ATOMS: atom_id res chain seq x y z
N ALA A 1 18.76 -19.02 -6.22
CA ALA A 1 19.58 -18.59 -5.07
C ALA A 1 19.57 -19.70 -4.01
N LYS A 2 20.66 -19.89 -3.24
CA LYS A 2 20.71 -20.81 -2.08
C LYS A 2 21.06 -19.97 -0.84
N GLY A 3 20.37 -20.18 0.28
CA GLY A 3 20.60 -19.46 1.55
C GLY A 3 19.48 -18.48 1.92
N PRO A 4 19.50 -17.91 3.13
CA PRO A 4 18.53 -16.90 3.57
C PRO A 4 18.62 -15.65 2.70
N ARG A 5 17.53 -14.86 2.64
CA ARG A 5 17.57 -13.58 1.95
C ARG A 5 18.55 -12.62 2.63
N LEU A 6 19.09 -11.67 1.85
CA LEU A 6 19.80 -10.53 2.42
C LEU A 6 18.83 -9.65 3.24
N PRO A 7 19.34 -8.86 4.20
CA PRO A 7 18.54 -7.85 4.86
C PRO A 7 17.83 -6.93 3.85
N LEU A 8 16.56 -6.65 4.09
CA LEU A 8 15.69 -5.90 3.20
C LEU A 8 15.06 -4.74 3.97
N ILE A 9 15.45 -3.52 3.63
CA ILE A 9 14.89 -2.28 4.16
C ILE A 9 14.17 -1.59 3.02
N LEU A 10 12.91 -1.24 3.22
CA LEU A 10 12.09 -0.55 2.23
C LEU A 10 11.72 0.85 2.72
N VAL A 11 11.94 1.84 1.86
CA VAL A 11 11.70 3.25 2.13
C VAL A 11 10.75 3.76 1.05
N PRO A 12 9.42 3.65 1.25
CA PRO A 12 8.46 4.05 0.25
C PRO A 12 8.54 5.55 -0.02
N THR A 13 8.53 5.91 -1.30
CA THR A 13 8.46 7.30 -1.77
C THR A 13 7.06 7.67 -2.24
N THR A 14 6.10 6.74 -2.20
CA THR A 14 4.70 6.96 -2.58
C THR A 14 3.77 6.48 -1.46
N ALA A 15 2.60 7.09 -1.36
CA ALA A 15 1.56 6.68 -0.40
C ALA A 15 0.43 5.96 -1.14
N GLY A 16 0.72 4.74 -1.61
CA GLY A 16 -0.25 3.92 -2.34
C GLY A 16 -0.16 2.44 -2.07
N THR A 17 0.92 1.81 -2.58
CA THR A 17 0.97 0.35 -2.73
C THR A 17 1.04 -0.42 -1.41
N GLY A 18 1.57 0.18 -0.34
CA GLY A 18 1.83 -0.50 0.93
C GLY A 18 2.79 -1.69 0.78
N SER A 19 3.56 -1.75 -0.31
CA SER A 19 4.41 -2.91 -0.65
C SER A 19 5.48 -3.17 0.42
N GLU A 20 5.92 -2.13 1.11
CA GLU A 20 6.85 -2.16 2.23
C GLU A 20 6.36 -2.94 3.46
N VAL A 21 5.12 -3.42 3.46
CA VAL A 21 4.56 -4.24 4.54
C VAL A 21 3.82 -5.47 4.00
N THR A 22 4.13 -5.92 2.78
CA THR A 22 3.46 -7.05 2.14
C THR A 22 4.44 -8.15 1.70
N PRO A 23 4.02 -9.43 1.69
CA PRO A 23 4.83 -10.53 1.16
C PRO A 23 4.64 -10.72 -0.35
N ILE A 24 4.33 -9.66 -1.10
CA ILE A 24 3.86 -9.71 -2.49
C ILE A 24 4.80 -8.92 -3.40
N SER A 25 5.17 -9.50 -4.54
CA SER A 25 5.88 -8.81 -5.62
C SER A 25 5.11 -9.02 -6.92
N ILE A 26 4.76 -7.94 -7.61
CA ILE A 26 4.15 -7.99 -8.95
C ILE A 26 5.24 -7.71 -9.98
N ILE A 27 5.43 -8.64 -10.91
CA ILE A 27 6.48 -8.58 -11.93
C ILE A 27 5.83 -8.74 -13.31
N THR A 28 6.17 -7.86 -14.25
CA THR A 28 5.77 -8.02 -15.65
C THR A 28 6.70 -9.02 -16.34
N VAL A 29 6.13 -10.03 -16.99
CA VAL A 29 6.82 -11.04 -17.78
C VAL A 29 6.46 -10.85 -19.26
N GLY A 30 7.47 -10.78 -20.12
CA GLY A 30 7.25 -10.43 -21.53
C GLY A 30 6.83 -8.97 -21.68
N GLU A 31 5.90 -8.70 -22.59
CA GLU A 31 5.49 -7.32 -22.89
C GLU A 31 4.33 -6.82 -21.99
N GLU A 32 3.41 -7.68 -21.56
CA GLU A 32 2.18 -7.21 -20.87
C GLU A 32 1.71 -8.09 -19.68
N GLU A 33 2.27 -9.28 -19.47
CA GLU A 33 1.73 -10.22 -18.47
C GLU A 33 2.20 -9.87 -17.04
N LYS A 34 1.30 -9.42 -16.17
CA LYS A 34 1.60 -9.18 -14.75
C LYS A 34 1.46 -10.47 -13.94
N ARG A 35 2.55 -10.94 -13.32
CA ARG A 35 2.57 -12.10 -12.42
C ARG A 35 2.87 -11.71 -10.98
N GLY A 36 2.08 -12.24 -10.05
CA GLY A 36 2.30 -12.09 -8.62
C GLY A 36 3.16 -13.23 -8.05
N VAL A 37 4.18 -12.87 -7.28
CA VAL A 37 4.95 -13.77 -6.41
C VAL A 37 4.55 -13.48 -4.97
N VAL A 38 4.05 -14.49 -4.27
CA VAL A 38 3.74 -14.39 -2.83
C VAL A 38 4.71 -15.27 -2.07
N SER A 39 5.49 -14.66 -1.16
CA SER A 39 6.49 -15.39 -0.38
C SER A 39 6.79 -14.66 0.93
N PRO A 40 6.89 -15.38 2.07
CA PRO A 40 7.33 -14.79 3.33
C PRO A 40 8.71 -14.13 3.24
N PHE A 41 9.57 -14.56 2.30
CA PHE A 41 10.86 -13.93 2.05
C PHE A 41 10.75 -12.53 1.41
N LEU A 42 9.57 -12.09 0.99
CA LEU A 42 9.38 -10.73 0.45
C LEU A 42 9.04 -9.71 1.53
N LEU A 43 8.69 -10.16 2.75
CA LEU A 43 8.45 -9.26 3.86
C LEU A 43 9.79 -8.62 4.30
N PRO A 44 9.89 -7.28 4.36
CA PRO A 44 11.14 -6.61 4.75
C PRO A 44 11.42 -6.76 6.24
N ASP A 45 12.67 -6.51 6.63
CA ASP A 45 13.07 -6.43 8.04
C ASP A 45 12.66 -5.08 8.66
N LEU A 46 12.60 -4.03 7.83
CA LEU A 46 12.28 -2.68 8.26
C LEU A 46 11.60 -1.90 7.13
N ALA A 47 10.49 -1.24 7.46
CA ALA A 47 9.88 -0.20 6.64
C ALA A 47 10.16 1.16 7.29
N VAL A 48 10.69 2.12 6.53
CA VAL A 48 10.97 3.49 7.01
C VAL A 48 10.03 4.45 6.30
N LEU A 49 9.05 4.96 7.04
CA LEU A 49 8.13 5.98 6.54
C LEU A 49 8.72 7.38 6.79
N ASP A 50 9.23 8.01 5.73
CA ASP A 50 9.71 9.39 5.77
C ASP A 50 8.87 10.27 4.83
N PRO A 51 7.98 11.13 5.35
CA PRO A 51 7.13 11.99 4.52
C PRO A 51 7.93 12.97 3.66
N LEU A 52 9.16 13.33 4.04
CA LEU A 52 10.00 14.25 3.29
C LEU A 52 10.36 13.69 1.91
N LEU A 53 10.44 12.36 1.79
CA LEU A 53 10.71 11.67 0.53
C LEU A 53 9.51 11.67 -0.43
N THR A 54 8.34 12.13 0.03
CA THR A 54 7.11 12.19 -0.78
C THR A 54 6.73 13.59 -1.22
N LEU A 55 7.39 14.63 -0.70
CA LEU A 55 7.04 16.04 -0.98
C LEU A 55 7.18 16.40 -2.47
N GLY A 56 8.03 15.69 -3.21
CA GLY A 56 8.24 15.87 -4.64
C GLY A 56 7.19 15.20 -5.55
N LEU A 57 6.23 14.43 -5.00
CA LEU A 57 5.25 13.74 -5.84
C LEU A 57 4.28 14.74 -6.50
N PRO A 58 4.09 14.65 -7.83
CA PRO A 58 3.05 15.43 -8.51
C PRO A 58 1.66 15.15 -7.93
N GLY A 59 0.80 16.17 -7.93
CA GLY A 59 -0.60 16.06 -7.49
C GLY A 59 -1.36 14.87 -8.12
N PRO A 60 -1.30 14.66 -9.45
CA PRO A 60 -1.95 13.52 -10.08
C PRO A 60 -1.46 12.16 -9.59
N VAL A 61 -0.15 12.00 -9.35
CA VAL A 61 0.42 10.75 -8.82
C VAL A 61 0.00 10.55 -7.36
N THR A 62 -0.02 11.63 -6.57
CA THR A 62 -0.50 11.62 -5.18
C THR A 62 -1.95 11.19 -5.10
N ALA A 63 -2.81 11.71 -6.00
CA ALA A 63 -4.21 11.32 -6.07
C ALA A 63 -4.35 9.84 -6.47
N ALA A 64 -3.68 9.42 -7.54
CA ALA A 64 -3.77 8.03 -8.02
C ALA A 64 -3.32 7.02 -6.96
N THR A 65 -2.16 7.24 -6.33
CA THR A 65 -1.63 6.36 -5.28
C THR A 65 -2.48 6.42 -4.00
N GLY A 66 -2.98 7.59 -3.61
CA GLY A 66 -3.90 7.70 -2.48
C GLY A 66 -5.20 6.92 -2.67
N ILE A 67 -5.78 6.98 -3.87
CA ILE A 67 -6.98 6.21 -4.21
C ILE A 67 -6.67 4.71 -4.23
N ASP A 68 -5.53 4.29 -4.76
CA ASP A 68 -5.06 2.89 -4.70
C ASP A 68 -5.03 2.36 -3.26
N ALA A 69 -4.42 3.11 -2.33
CA ALA A 69 -4.42 2.77 -0.91
C ALA A 69 -5.83 2.70 -0.29
N MET A 70 -6.74 3.60 -0.70
CA MET A 70 -8.13 3.57 -0.22
C MET A 70 -8.86 2.33 -0.74
N VAL A 71 -8.63 1.93 -2.00
CA VAL A 71 -9.18 0.69 -2.56
C VAL A 71 -8.63 -0.52 -1.83
N HIS A 72 -7.33 -0.58 -1.54
CA HIS A 72 -6.73 -1.64 -0.70
C HIS A 72 -7.48 -1.79 0.63
N ALA A 73 -7.74 -0.68 1.32
CA ALA A 73 -8.45 -0.70 2.60
C ALA A 73 -9.92 -1.12 2.46
N ILE A 74 -10.63 -0.60 1.45
CA ILE A 74 -12.05 -0.95 1.20
C ILE A 74 -12.19 -2.44 0.86
N GLU A 75 -11.38 -2.94 -0.07
CA GLU A 75 -11.44 -4.34 -0.47
C GLU A 75 -10.96 -5.27 0.64
N GLY A 76 -9.91 -4.89 1.37
CA GLY A 76 -9.45 -5.66 2.52
C GLY A 76 -10.50 -5.74 3.64
N TYR A 77 -11.19 -4.64 3.92
CA TYR A 77 -12.29 -4.62 4.90
C TYR A 77 -13.47 -5.51 4.44
N ALA A 78 -13.88 -5.37 3.17
CA ALA A 78 -15.02 -6.07 2.60
C ALA A 78 -14.72 -7.51 2.14
N SER A 79 -13.46 -7.96 2.24
CA SER A 79 -13.01 -9.25 1.75
C SER A 79 -13.85 -10.41 2.31
N LYS A 80 -14.27 -11.34 1.43
CA LYS A 80 -14.97 -12.58 1.82
C LYS A 80 -14.00 -13.73 2.15
N SER A 81 -12.69 -13.48 2.10
CA SER A 81 -11.69 -14.46 2.48
C SER A 81 -11.88 -14.93 3.92
N ALA A 82 -11.66 -16.21 4.18
CA ALA A 82 -11.65 -16.76 5.54
C ALA A 82 -10.56 -16.13 6.43
N ASN A 83 -9.55 -15.50 5.83
CA ASN A 83 -8.49 -14.80 6.54
C ASN A 83 -8.91 -13.40 7.05
N ASN A 84 -10.08 -12.90 6.62
CA ASN A 84 -10.57 -11.61 7.07
C ASN A 84 -10.86 -11.62 8.57
N ASN A 85 -10.06 -10.85 9.32
CA ASN A 85 -10.02 -10.90 10.77
C ASN A 85 -10.17 -9.50 11.40
N PRO A 86 -10.54 -9.41 12.70
CA PRO A 86 -10.77 -8.12 13.36
C PRO A 86 -9.61 -7.13 13.27
N VAL A 87 -8.36 -7.60 13.33
CA VAL A 87 -7.17 -6.74 13.24
C VAL A 87 -7.09 -6.07 11.87
N SER A 88 -7.17 -6.85 10.79
CA SER A 88 -7.16 -6.30 9.42
C SER A 88 -8.28 -5.30 9.16
N ARG A 89 -9.47 -5.51 9.74
CA ARG A 89 -10.60 -4.57 9.62
C ARG A 89 -10.36 -3.27 10.35
N THR A 90 -9.80 -3.32 11.56
CA THR A 90 -9.43 -2.11 12.32
C THR A 90 -8.35 -1.32 11.58
N LEU A 91 -7.34 -2.01 11.02
CA LEU A 91 -6.30 -1.37 10.20
C LEU A 91 -6.90 -0.70 8.96
N ALA A 92 -7.82 -1.35 8.26
CA ALA A 92 -8.49 -0.79 7.09
C ALA A 92 -9.34 0.45 7.43
N VAL A 93 -10.07 0.43 8.55
CA VAL A 93 -10.86 1.59 9.00
C VAL A 93 -9.95 2.77 9.33
N GLU A 94 -8.86 2.54 10.05
CA GLU A 94 -7.90 3.60 10.40
C GLU A 94 -7.18 4.13 9.15
N ALA A 95 -6.82 3.24 8.21
CA ALA A 95 -6.28 3.63 6.91
C ALA A 95 -7.23 4.58 6.18
N LEU A 96 -8.52 4.25 6.09
CA LEU A 96 -9.52 5.11 5.44
C LEU A 96 -9.73 6.44 6.15
N ARG A 97 -9.67 6.45 7.49
CA ARG A 97 -9.75 7.70 8.28
C ARG A 97 -8.59 8.63 7.94
N LEU A 98 -7.36 8.10 7.90
CA LEU A 98 -6.16 8.86 7.58
C LEU A 98 -6.14 9.32 6.12
N LEU A 99 -6.38 8.41 5.18
CA LEU A 99 -6.36 8.68 3.74
C LEU A 99 -7.47 9.67 3.36
N GLY A 100 -8.72 9.38 3.73
CA GLY A 100 -9.87 10.21 3.40
C GLY A 100 -9.81 11.60 4.05
N GLY A 101 -9.19 11.71 5.23
CA GLY A 101 -8.99 12.99 5.91
C GLY A 101 -7.88 13.87 5.34
N ASN A 102 -6.97 13.33 4.52
CA ASN A 102 -5.75 14.03 4.11
C ASN A 102 -5.48 14.06 2.61
N ILE A 103 -6.14 13.22 1.79
CA ILE A 103 -5.84 13.09 0.36
C ILE A 103 -5.97 14.41 -0.40
N GLU A 104 -7.03 15.19 -0.15
CA GLU A 104 -7.24 16.49 -0.82
C GLU A 104 -6.12 17.47 -0.48
N LYS A 105 -5.76 17.57 0.81
CA LYS A 105 -4.67 18.44 1.29
C LYS A 105 -3.32 18.03 0.71
N ALA A 106 -3.03 16.72 0.68
CA ALA A 106 -1.78 16.19 0.11
C ALA A 106 -1.67 16.45 -1.41
N VAL A 107 -2.79 16.48 -2.14
CA VAL A 107 -2.83 16.77 -3.58
C VAL A 107 -2.72 18.27 -3.86
N LEU A 108 -3.49 19.10 -3.16
CA LEU A 108 -3.58 20.54 -3.41
C LEU A 108 -2.45 21.34 -2.76
N THR A 109 -1.85 20.82 -1.68
CA THR A 109 -0.72 21.42 -0.97
C THR A 109 0.43 20.40 -0.85
N PRO A 110 1.18 20.13 -1.92
CA PRO A 110 2.12 19.00 -2.01
C PRO A 110 3.25 18.97 -0.97
N ARG A 111 3.56 20.11 -0.34
CA ARG A 111 4.62 20.25 0.68
C ARG A 111 4.09 20.23 2.11
N ASP A 112 2.81 19.90 2.32
CA ASP A 112 2.25 19.74 3.66
C ASP A 112 2.71 18.42 4.29
N GLU A 113 3.72 18.50 5.16
CA GLU A 113 4.37 17.33 5.75
C GLU A 113 3.41 16.47 6.58
N ASP A 114 2.48 17.08 7.31
CA ASP A 114 1.48 16.37 8.11
C ASP A 114 0.52 15.57 7.23
N ALA A 115 0.00 16.17 6.15
CA ALA A 115 -0.84 15.47 5.20
C ALA A 115 -0.08 14.32 4.52
N ARG A 116 1.19 14.54 4.12
CA ARG A 116 2.04 13.50 3.55
C ARG A 116 2.30 12.35 4.52
N GLY A 117 2.57 12.66 5.79
CA GLY A 117 2.79 11.68 6.85
C GLY A 117 1.53 10.85 7.12
N ALA A 118 0.37 11.50 7.19
CA ALA A 118 -0.91 10.81 7.34
C ALA A 118 -1.24 9.91 6.13
N MET A 119 -0.94 10.36 4.91
CA MET A 119 -1.09 9.55 3.70
C MET A 119 -0.18 8.32 3.71
N LEU A 120 1.12 8.47 4.05
CA LEU A 120 2.05 7.34 4.16
C LEU A 120 1.60 6.33 5.22
N LEU A 121 1.24 6.80 6.42
CA LEU A 121 0.75 5.94 7.48
C LEU A 121 -0.53 5.22 7.05
N GLY A 122 -1.47 5.93 6.44
CA GLY A 122 -2.70 5.35 5.90
C GLY A 122 -2.44 4.27 4.85
N SER A 123 -1.51 4.51 3.92
CA SER A 123 -1.10 3.52 2.90
C SER A 123 -0.45 2.28 3.51
N MET A 124 0.44 2.44 4.50
CA MET A 124 1.04 1.32 5.21
C MET A 124 -0.02 0.49 5.94
N LEU A 125 -0.97 1.13 6.64
CA LEU A 125 -2.06 0.42 7.33
C LEU A 125 -2.98 -0.32 6.34
N ALA A 126 -3.26 0.27 5.17
CA ALA A 126 -3.97 -0.40 4.10
C ALA A 126 -3.18 -1.62 3.60
N GLY A 127 -1.86 -1.49 3.43
CA GLY A 127 -0.91 -2.55 3.12
C GLY A 127 -0.99 -3.73 4.08
N MET A 128 -0.89 -3.44 5.38
CA MET A 128 -1.01 -4.45 6.45
C MET A 128 -2.40 -5.12 6.45
N ALA A 129 -3.46 -4.35 6.15
CA ALA A 129 -4.81 -4.90 6.07
C ALA A 129 -4.93 -5.89 4.91
N PHE A 130 -4.58 -5.51 3.68
CA PHE A 130 -4.77 -6.37 2.52
C PHE A 130 -3.78 -7.54 2.45
N ALA A 131 -2.59 -7.40 3.06
CA ALA A 131 -1.65 -8.51 3.22
C ALA A 131 -2.24 -9.69 4.02
N ASN A 132 -3.19 -9.41 4.91
CA ASN A 132 -3.88 -10.42 5.72
C ASN A 132 -5.29 -10.75 5.18
N SER A 133 -5.93 -9.78 4.54
CA SER A 133 -7.29 -9.87 4.00
C SER A 133 -7.28 -9.48 2.52
N PRO A 134 -7.04 -10.43 1.60
CA PRO A 134 -6.76 -10.12 0.21
C PRO A 134 -7.82 -9.24 -0.46
N VAL A 135 -7.33 -8.42 -1.38
CA VAL A 135 -8.12 -7.58 -2.30
C VAL A 135 -9.07 -8.40 -3.19
N ALA A 136 -9.99 -7.72 -3.86
CA ALA A 136 -11.12 -8.35 -4.53
C ALA A 136 -11.26 -7.90 -6.00
N ALA A 137 -12.47 -7.54 -6.43
CA ALA A 137 -12.83 -7.36 -7.83
C ALA A 137 -12.15 -6.16 -8.49
N VAL A 138 -11.89 -5.06 -7.77
CA VAL A 138 -11.25 -3.87 -8.35
C VAL A 138 -9.82 -4.20 -8.76
N HIS A 139 -9.05 -4.84 -7.88
CA HIS A 139 -7.70 -5.28 -8.22
C HIS A 139 -7.69 -6.38 -9.29
N ALA A 140 -8.65 -7.31 -9.25
CA ALA A 140 -8.75 -8.36 -10.28
C ALA A 140 -9.01 -7.80 -11.68
N LEU A 141 -9.76 -6.70 -11.80
CA LEU A 141 -10.06 -6.04 -13.08
C LEU A 141 -8.99 -5.02 -13.50
N ALA A 142 -8.11 -4.60 -12.58
CA ALA A 142 -7.02 -3.67 -12.86
C ALA A 142 -5.75 -4.38 -13.41
N TYR A 143 -5.68 -5.70 -13.29
CA TYR A 143 -4.67 -6.52 -13.96
C TYR A 143 -5.25 -7.01 -15.31
N PRO A 144 -4.58 -6.76 -16.45
CA PRO A 144 -5.01 -7.27 -17.76
C PRO A 144 -4.89 -8.80 -17.85
#